data_AF-A0A2N2YUI6-F1
#
_entry.id   AF-A0A2N2YUI6-F1
#
_cell.length_a   1.000
_cell.length_b   1.000
_cell.length_c   1.000
_cell.angle_alpha   90.00
_cell.angle_beta   90.00
_cell.angle_gamma   90.00
#
_symmetry.space_group_name_H-M   'P 1'
#
loop_
_entity.id
_entity.type
_entity.pdbx_description
1 polymer ?
#
loop_
_entity_poly.entity_id
_entity_poly.type
_entity_poly.pdbx_seq_one_letter_code
_entity_poly.pdbx_strand_id
1 'polypeptide(L)'
;MFIYSYSQDEVLFKPITVSFSNISIDSALNIIENKINYNFTYNSIYAISQKPLNAKFTNVPLSIVLDSIFRNPYLTYKTIDKQLVIFKQETDTLIETEQIKESSSTSSNYTINGRIIDAKSKENIPYASIGFLNKNRGTISNNDGNFSLTYNEEFLNDTLLIGHLGYQKLAIPVGELKPENTYKLEQKSISLQEVIIRSSDPRSLIRQALESKSKNYDINPFVHRAFYRETVRRNDRYMIYTEALFDIFKTAYRPTLFDDQLKLIKQRKFTDVNSKDTVLFKLQGGLSTSLMLDVIKHPINFLDENHLFEYDYFIRDMVIIDNDLAYLIEFKPNKMSNDMEFIGEIYLNINTLAIVKVNFNFTNDAIKKLKNTFILKQSKAIKAHPFDSEYSVTYKKSINGLYYINHIKGCLKLRVKRKRKLLTSTYQTSFEMISTDINTRDVSRFSRKETLNINKIFSDLTDSYNLQFWVNDNIIIPEEDLTKALQRFRQEDLSLEKK
;
A
#
# COMPACT_ATOMS: atom_id res chain seq x y z
N MET A 1 9.02 6.17 27.66
CA MET A 1 9.19 5.25 26.53
C MET A 1 8.36 4.00 26.85
N PHE A 2 7.08 3.99 26.47
CA PHE A 2 6.22 2.82 26.67
C PHE A 2 6.41 1.91 25.46
N ILE A 3 7.11 0.79 25.67
CA ILE A 3 7.16 -0.30 24.69
C ILE A 3 5.76 -0.93 24.76
N TYR A 4 4.89 -0.58 23.81
CA TYR A 4 3.63 -1.30 23.64
C TYR A 4 3.97 -2.73 23.22
N SER A 5 3.85 -3.66 24.15
CA SER A 5 3.93 -5.09 23.85
C SER A 5 2.66 -5.51 23.11
N TYR A 6 2.70 -5.50 21.78
CA TYR A 6 1.64 -6.02 20.90
C TYR A 6 1.47 -7.55 20.99
N SER A 7 2.10 -8.22 21.97
CA SER A 7 2.01 -9.68 22.19
C SER A 7 0.67 -10.13 22.78
N GLN A 8 -0.14 -9.25 23.35
CA GLN A 8 -1.38 -9.64 24.07
C GLN A 8 -2.60 -9.79 23.15
N ASP A 9 -2.58 -9.17 21.96
CA ASP A 9 -3.75 -9.09 21.06
C ASP A 9 -3.97 -10.34 20.20
N GLU A 10 -3.17 -11.39 20.39
CA GLU A 10 -3.32 -12.67 19.67
C GLU A 10 -4.71 -13.29 19.86
N VAL A 11 -5.39 -13.02 20.99
CA VAL A 11 -6.75 -13.52 21.24
C VAL A 11 -7.75 -13.07 20.18
N LEU A 12 -7.56 -11.89 19.58
CA LEU A 12 -8.45 -11.35 18.54
C LEU A 12 -8.44 -12.20 17.26
N PHE A 13 -7.33 -12.90 17.00
CA PHE A 13 -7.15 -13.78 15.83
C PHE A 13 -7.65 -15.20 16.08
N LYS A 14 -7.83 -15.60 17.35
CA LYS A 14 -8.19 -16.98 17.69
C LYS A 14 -9.62 -17.29 17.22
N PRO A 15 -9.83 -18.41 16.52
CA PRO A 15 -11.16 -18.83 16.13
C PRO A 15 -11.97 -19.29 17.35
N ILE A 16 -13.23 -18.90 17.39
CA ILE A 16 -14.20 -19.34 18.40
C ILE A 16 -15.45 -19.90 17.72
N THR A 17 -16.14 -20.79 18.43
CA THR A 17 -17.45 -21.32 18.04
C THR A 17 -18.47 -20.92 19.08
N VAL A 18 -19.43 -20.07 18.75
CA VAL A 18 -20.47 -19.54 19.65
C VAL A 18 -21.80 -19.45 18.94
N SER A 19 -22.89 -19.56 19.69
CA SER A 19 -24.25 -19.44 19.16
C SER A 19 -25.05 -18.54 20.09
N PHE A 20 -25.77 -17.60 19.47
CA PHE A 20 -26.62 -16.62 20.15
C PHE A 20 -28.05 -16.81 19.66
N SER A 21 -28.98 -16.96 20.59
CA SER A 21 -30.38 -17.24 20.30
C SER A 21 -31.25 -16.23 21.05
N ASN A 22 -31.49 -15.08 20.43
CA ASN A 22 -32.33 -14.01 20.98
C ASN A 22 -31.83 -13.47 22.33
N ILE A 23 -30.56 -13.08 22.41
CA ILE A 23 -29.91 -12.59 23.64
C ILE A 23 -29.37 -11.16 23.49
N SER A 24 -29.11 -10.48 24.62
CA SER A 24 -28.45 -9.17 24.62
C SER A 24 -26.97 -9.27 24.26
N ILE A 25 -26.35 -8.13 23.92
CA ILE A 25 -24.91 -8.04 23.71
C ILE A 25 -24.16 -8.43 24.99
N ASP A 26 -24.57 -7.94 26.17
CA ASP A 26 -23.90 -8.28 27.44
C ASP A 26 -23.92 -9.80 27.69
N SER A 27 -25.06 -10.45 27.42
CA SER A 27 -25.17 -11.91 27.53
C SER A 27 -24.28 -12.64 26.52
N ALA A 28 -24.17 -12.12 25.29
CA ALA A 28 -23.27 -12.67 24.28
C ALA A 28 -21.81 -12.53 24.68
N LEU A 29 -21.41 -11.39 25.25
CA LEU A 29 -20.06 -11.16 25.76
C LEU A 29 -19.75 -12.13 26.91
N ASN A 30 -20.64 -12.31 27.89
CA ASN A 30 -20.45 -13.29 28.97
C ASN A 30 -20.26 -14.73 28.44
N ILE A 31 -20.99 -15.13 27.40
CA ILE A 31 -20.78 -16.43 26.74
C ILE A 31 -19.37 -16.52 26.14
N ILE A 32 -18.89 -15.43 25.56
CA ILE A 32 -17.54 -15.37 24.99
C ILE A 32 -16.46 -15.40 26.08
N GLU A 33 -16.60 -14.63 27.16
CA GLU A 33 -15.63 -14.56 28.28
C GLU A 33 -15.31 -15.96 28.82
N ASN A 34 -16.36 -16.75 29.06
CA ASN A 34 -16.27 -18.13 29.54
C ASN A 34 -15.51 -19.06 28.59
N LYS A 35 -15.40 -18.71 27.30
CA LYS A 35 -14.64 -19.50 26.30
C LYS A 35 -13.21 -19.05 26.13
N ILE A 36 -12.95 -17.75 26.23
CA ILE A 36 -11.64 -17.19 25.90
C ILE A 36 -10.78 -16.89 27.13
N ASN A 37 -11.34 -16.92 28.34
CA ASN A 37 -10.64 -16.58 29.59
C ASN A 37 -10.11 -15.12 29.62
N TYR A 38 -10.88 -14.19 29.06
CA TYR A 38 -10.72 -12.74 29.14
C TYR A 38 -12.01 -12.12 29.64
N ASN A 39 -11.91 -11.01 30.35
CA ASN A 39 -13.06 -10.19 30.74
C ASN A 39 -13.22 -9.02 29.77
N PHE A 40 -14.44 -8.66 29.40
CA PHE A 40 -14.69 -7.48 28.59
C PHE A 40 -14.78 -6.23 29.45
N THR A 41 -14.28 -5.12 28.89
CA THR A 41 -14.48 -3.78 29.47
C THR A 41 -14.93 -2.86 28.34
N TYR A 42 -16.10 -2.23 28.50
CA TYR A 42 -16.69 -1.39 27.46
C TYR A 42 -17.65 -0.36 28.05
N ASN A 43 -17.88 0.72 27.32
CA ASN A 43 -18.96 1.64 27.65
C ASN A 43 -20.30 1.00 27.25
N SER A 44 -21.22 0.84 28.21
CA SER A 44 -22.51 0.19 27.99
C SER A 44 -23.33 0.84 26.87
N ILE A 45 -23.09 2.12 26.55
CA ILE A 45 -23.73 2.83 25.42
C ILE A 45 -23.54 2.12 24.07
N TYR A 46 -22.48 1.32 23.91
CA TYR A 46 -22.24 0.54 22.69
C TYR A 46 -23.22 -0.62 22.51
N ALA A 47 -23.83 -1.09 23.62
CA ALA A 47 -24.81 -2.16 23.65
C ALA A 47 -26.27 -1.65 23.70
N ILE A 48 -26.48 -0.37 24.04
CA ILE A 48 -27.81 0.24 24.17
C ILE A 48 -28.50 0.32 22.79
N SER A 49 -29.79 -0.01 22.76
CA SER A 49 -30.67 0.08 21.58
C SER A 49 -30.38 -0.91 20.44
N GLN A 50 -29.55 -1.94 20.65
CA GLN A 50 -29.37 -3.01 19.67
C GLN A 50 -30.48 -4.07 19.75
N LYS A 51 -30.93 -4.57 18.60
CA LYS A 51 -31.86 -5.70 18.53
C LYS A 51 -31.22 -6.95 19.17
N PRO A 52 -32.01 -7.87 19.75
CA PRO A 52 -31.49 -9.14 20.23
C PRO A 52 -30.68 -9.87 19.16
N LEU A 53 -29.56 -10.46 19.58
CA LEU A 53 -28.65 -11.17 18.70
C LEU A 53 -29.18 -12.57 18.39
N ASN A 54 -29.21 -12.90 17.10
CA ASN A 54 -29.46 -14.25 16.61
C ASN A 54 -28.41 -14.57 15.53
N ALA A 55 -27.39 -15.34 15.90
CA ALA A 55 -26.26 -15.66 15.03
C ALA A 55 -25.53 -16.89 15.54
N LYS A 56 -24.95 -17.66 14.61
CA LYS A 56 -24.10 -18.81 14.91
C LYS A 56 -22.77 -18.63 14.21
N PHE A 57 -21.69 -18.71 14.97
CA PHE A 57 -20.32 -18.62 14.50
C PHE A 57 -19.65 -19.96 14.76
N THR A 58 -19.00 -20.52 13.75
CA THR A 58 -18.28 -21.80 13.85
C THR A 58 -16.88 -21.58 13.32
N ASN A 59 -15.86 -21.74 14.18
CA ASN A 59 -14.47 -21.54 13.84
C ASN A 59 -14.16 -20.15 13.21
N VAL A 60 -14.72 -19.09 13.79
CA VAL A 60 -14.60 -17.71 13.29
C VAL A 60 -13.69 -16.89 14.22
N PRO A 61 -12.72 -16.10 13.71
CA PRO A 61 -11.88 -15.25 14.56
C PRO A 61 -12.70 -14.37 15.51
N LEU A 62 -12.28 -14.26 16.78
CA LEU A 62 -12.97 -13.48 17.80
C LEU A 62 -13.27 -12.05 17.33
N SER A 63 -12.32 -11.39 16.67
CA SER A 63 -12.52 -10.03 16.16
C SER A 63 -13.69 -9.89 15.17
N ILE A 64 -13.91 -10.89 14.32
CA ILE A 64 -15.03 -10.93 13.37
C ILE A 64 -16.36 -11.11 14.11
N VAL A 65 -16.36 -11.97 15.15
CA VAL A 65 -17.54 -12.16 16.00
C VAL A 65 -17.89 -10.84 16.70
N LEU A 66 -16.91 -10.13 17.25
CA LEU A 66 -17.13 -8.81 17.87
C LEU A 66 -17.62 -7.77 16.85
N ASP A 67 -17.01 -7.68 15.67
CA ASP A 67 -17.47 -6.78 14.60
C ASP A 67 -18.94 -7.08 14.22
N SER A 68 -19.33 -8.35 14.17
CA SER A 68 -20.72 -8.77 13.88
C SER A 68 -21.70 -8.50 15.03
N ILE A 69 -21.25 -8.57 16.28
CA ILE A 69 -22.05 -8.30 17.49
C ILE A 69 -22.36 -6.82 17.58
N PHE A 70 -21.34 -5.98 17.47
CA PHE A 70 -21.51 -4.54 17.65
C PHE A 70 -22.01 -3.82 16.41
N ARG A 71 -21.71 -4.34 15.21
CA ARG A 71 -22.06 -3.74 13.90
C ARG A 71 -21.70 -2.25 13.79
N ASN A 72 -20.74 -1.82 14.59
CA ASN A 72 -20.32 -0.44 14.71
C ASN A 72 -18.86 -0.35 14.26
N PRO A 73 -18.61 0.24 13.07
CA PRO A 73 -17.27 0.30 12.51
C PRO A 73 -16.36 1.32 13.20
N TYR A 74 -16.87 2.06 14.19
CA TYR A 74 -16.11 2.99 15.02
C TYR A 74 -15.62 2.37 16.33
N LEU A 75 -16.02 1.13 16.65
CA LEU A 75 -15.48 0.41 17.78
C LEU A 75 -14.23 -0.35 17.38
N THR A 76 -13.22 -0.27 18.23
CA THR A 76 -12.02 -1.10 18.13
C THR A 76 -11.79 -1.83 19.44
N TYR A 77 -10.86 -2.79 19.39
CA TYR A 77 -10.59 -3.71 20.48
C TYR A 77 -9.11 -3.72 20.77
N LYS A 78 -8.77 -3.72 22.05
CA LYS A 78 -7.41 -3.89 22.52
C LYS A 78 -7.41 -4.77 23.75
N THR A 79 -6.39 -5.61 23.85
CA THR A 79 -6.11 -6.37 25.05
C THR A 79 -5.16 -5.62 25.97
N ILE A 80 -5.49 -5.64 27.25
CA ILE A 80 -4.62 -5.16 28.33
C ILE A 80 -4.71 -6.23 29.41
N ASP A 81 -3.64 -7.01 29.56
CA ASP A 81 -3.56 -8.18 30.43
C ASP A 81 -4.66 -9.21 30.14
N LYS A 82 -5.60 -9.43 31.07
CA LYS A 82 -6.76 -10.32 30.89
C LYS A 82 -8.06 -9.56 30.58
N GLN A 83 -7.95 -8.27 30.22
CA GLN A 83 -9.09 -7.47 29.80
C GLN A 83 -9.08 -7.24 28.29
N LEU A 84 -10.22 -7.46 27.65
CA LEU A 84 -10.49 -7.06 26.28
C LEU A 84 -11.31 -5.76 26.33
N VAL A 85 -10.63 -4.65 26.08
CA VAL A 85 -11.20 -3.31 26.12
C VAL A 85 -11.82 -2.99 24.76
N ILE A 86 -13.10 -2.62 24.77
CA ILE A 86 -13.85 -2.15 23.60
C ILE A 86 -14.06 -0.66 23.77
N PHE A 87 -13.57 0.10 22.81
CA PHE A 87 -13.64 1.56 22.85
C PHE A 87 -13.98 2.13 21.48
N LYS A 88 -14.73 3.22 21.49
CA LYS A 88 -14.94 4.03 20.29
C LYS A 88 -13.68 4.87 20.07
N GLN A 89 -13.17 4.88 18.85
CA GLN A 89 -12.14 5.85 18.49
C GLN A 89 -12.80 7.23 18.42
N GLU A 90 -12.35 8.17 19.25
CA GLU A 90 -12.96 9.51 19.30
C GLU A 90 -12.80 10.19 17.95
N THR A 91 -13.94 10.52 17.36
CA THR A 91 -14.07 11.56 16.33
C THR A 91 -14.41 12.82 17.08
N ASP A 92 -13.53 13.81 17.10
CA ASP A 92 -14.01 15.18 17.27
C ASP A 92 -14.83 15.52 16.02
N THR A 93 -16.11 15.12 16.07
CA THR A 93 -17.13 15.71 15.23
C THR A 93 -17.51 17.01 15.91
N LEU A 94 -16.62 18.00 15.85
CA LEU A 94 -17.05 19.37 16.05
C LEU A 94 -17.90 19.72 14.84
N ILE A 95 -19.22 19.56 15.00
CA ILE A 95 -20.15 20.49 14.38
C ILE A 95 -19.88 21.82 15.08
N GLU A 96 -18.90 22.54 14.57
CA GLU A 96 -18.80 23.97 14.74
C GLU A 96 -19.10 24.58 13.38
N THR A 97 -20.28 25.19 13.29
CA THR A 97 -20.42 26.44 12.54
C THR A 97 -19.48 27.47 13.18
N GLU A 98 -18.18 27.28 13.01
CA GLU A 98 -17.22 28.35 13.12
C GLU A 98 -17.16 29.02 11.76
N GLN A 99 -17.62 30.27 11.76
CA GLN A 99 -17.31 31.21 10.71
C GLN A 99 -15.82 31.12 10.43
N ILE A 100 -15.50 30.99 9.15
CA ILE A 100 -14.16 31.08 8.58
C ILE A 100 -13.50 32.35 9.13
N LYS A 101 -12.73 32.20 10.22
CA LYS A 101 -11.60 33.06 10.50
C LYS A 101 -10.43 32.39 9.82
N GLU A 102 -10.09 32.91 8.65
CA GLU A 102 -8.74 32.80 8.09
C GLU A 102 -7.75 33.26 9.16
N SER A 103 -7.30 32.32 9.98
CA SER A 103 -5.99 32.41 10.59
C SER A 103 -5.02 31.94 9.52
N SER A 104 -4.56 32.91 8.74
CA SER A 104 -3.36 32.83 7.94
C SER A 104 -2.14 32.65 8.85
N SER A 105 -2.02 31.48 9.50
CA SER A 105 -0.69 30.97 9.79
C SER A 105 -0.14 30.50 8.45
N THR A 106 0.63 31.35 7.77
CA THR A 106 1.56 30.91 6.74
C THR A 106 2.51 29.90 7.39
N SER A 107 2.13 28.63 7.42
CA SER A 107 3.06 27.56 7.73
C SER A 107 4.06 27.54 6.58
N SER A 108 5.28 28.01 6.83
CA SER A 108 6.33 27.98 5.82
C SER A 108 6.59 26.51 5.47
N ASN A 109 6.29 26.13 4.24
CA ASN A 109 6.68 24.83 3.70
C ASN A 109 8.08 24.97 3.09
N TYR A 110 8.95 24.03 3.43
CA TYR A 110 10.29 23.88 2.91
C TYR A 110 10.32 22.66 1.98
N THR A 111 11.24 22.66 1.02
CA THR A 111 11.41 21.56 0.07
C THR A 111 12.88 21.18 -0.03
N ILE A 112 13.17 19.88 0.10
CA ILE A 112 14.47 19.29 -0.21
C ILE A 112 14.37 18.62 -1.56
N ASN A 113 15.23 19.02 -2.50
CA ASN A 113 15.38 18.36 -3.79
C ASN A 113 16.77 17.70 -3.88
N GLY A 114 16.84 16.61 -4.64
CA GLY A 114 18.13 16.02 -4.95
C GLY A 114 18.06 14.76 -5.79
N ARG A 115 19.25 14.19 -5.99
CA ARG A 115 19.45 12.95 -6.76
C ARG A 115 20.25 11.95 -5.94
N ILE A 116 19.86 10.68 -6.00
CA ILE A 116 20.49 9.58 -5.26
C ILE A 116 21.24 8.69 -6.24
N ILE A 117 22.53 8.48 -5.98
CA ILE A 117 23.42 7.66 -6.81
C ILE A 117 24.25 6.69 -5.96
N ASP A 118 24.71 5.62 -6.58
CA ASP A 118 25.74 4.75 -6.01
C ASP A 118 27.07 5.51 -5.90
N ALA A 119 27.73 5.41 -4.74
CA ALA A 119 28.95 6.14 -4.46
C ALA A 119 30.13 5.75 -5.37
N LYS A 120 30.16 4.51 -5.89
CA LYS A 120 31.23 3.94 -6.70
C LYS A 120 30.92 3.99 -8.20
N SER A 121 29.85 3.33 -8.65
CA SER A 121 29.45 3.23 -10.06
C SER A 121 28.89 4.55 -10.60
N LYS A 122 28.39 5.43 -9.73
CA LYS A 122 27.66 6.67 -10.08
C LYS A 122 26.32 6.42 -10.78
N GLU A 123 25.85 5.17 -10.81
CA GLU A 123 24.53 4.84 -11.34
C GLU A 123 23.43 5.40 -10.43
N ASN A 124 22.28 5.71 -11.04
CA ASN A 124 21.11 6.18 -10.31
C ASN A 124 20.57 5.07 -9.41
N ILE A 125 20.13 5.45 -8.21
CA ILE A 125 19.43 4.53 -7.31
C ILE A 125 17.94 4.85 -7.38
N PRO A 126 17.17 4.07 -8.16
CA PRO A 126 15.72 4.25 -8.23
C PRO A 126 15.05 3.78 -6.95
N TYR A 127 13.93 4.42 -6.58
CA TYR A 127 13.07 3.98 -5.48
C TYR A 127 13.75 3.90 -4.10
N ALA A 128 14.82 4.68 -3.90
CA ALA A 128 15.38 4.90 -2.57
C ALA A 128 14.33 5.62 -1.71
N SER A 129 14.18 5.19 -0.46
CA SER A 129 13.27 5.81 0.51
C SER A 129 13.94 7.02 1.14
N ILE A 130 13.22 8.15 1.17
CA ILE A 130 13.67 9.41 1.77
C ILE A 130 12.62 9.83 2.80
N GLY A 131 13.05 10.20 4.00
CA GLY A 131 12.13 10.74 5.00
C GLY A 131 12.85 11.20 6.25
N PHE A 132 12.12 11.73 7.23
CA PHE A 132 12.72 12.18 8.48
C PHE A 132 12.90 11.02 9.47
N LEU A 133 14.02 11.03 10.17
CA LEU A 133 14.35 10.04 11.20
C LEU A 133 13.21 9.98 12.23
N ASN A 134 12.71 8.78 12.50
CA ASN A 134 11.64 8.54 13.47
C ASN A 134 10.30 9.24 13.14
N LYS A 135 10.03 9.53 11.85
CA LYS A 135 8.78 10.15 11.40
C LYS A 135 8.18 9.38 10.22
N ASN A 136 6.87 9.54 10.02
CA ASN A 136 6.14 8.93 8.92
C ASN A 136 6.06 9.82 7.66
N ARG A 137 6.73 10.98 7.67
CA ARG A 137 6.77 11.91 6.54
C ARG A 137 7.94 11.58 5.60
N GLY A 138 7.64 11.33 4.33
CA GLY A 138 8.65 10.95 3.35
C GLY A 138 8.18 10.92 1.89
N THR A 139 9.11 10.49 1.03
CA THR A 139 8.93 10.26 -0.41
C THR A 139 9.90 9.15 -0.88
N ILE A 140 9.91 8.84 -2.17
CA ILE A 140 10.90 7.97 -2.81
C ILE A 140 11.56 8.65 -4.02
N SER A 141 12.75 8.18 -4.42
CA SER A 141 13.34 8.58 -5.71
C SER A 141 12.66 7.92 -6.90
N ASN A 142 12.61 8.62 -8.03
CA ASN A 142 12.13 8.08 -9.30
C ASN A 142 13.19 7.21 -9.99
N ASN A 143 12.92 6.73 -11.21
CA ASN A 143 13.86 5.91 -11.98
C ASN A 143 15.20 6.58 -12.28
N ASP A 144 15.23 7.91 -12.33
CA ASP A 144 16.43 8.73 -12.56
C ASP A 144 17.18 9.05 -11.25
N GLY A 145 16.72 8.53 -10.12
CA GLY A 145 17.26 8.79 -8.79
C GLY A 145 16.84 10.15 -8.20
N ASN A 146 15.99 10.93 -8.88
CA ASN A 146 15.57 12.26 -8.43
C ASN A 146 14.43 12.16 -7.41
N PHE A 147 14.41 13.05 -6.40
CA PHE A 147 13.34 13.14 -5.40
C PHE A 147 13.05 14.58 -4.97
N SER A 148 11.85 14.80 -4.42
CA SER A 148 11.42 16.05 -3.79
C SER A 148 10.62 15.74 -2.52
N LEU A 149 11.04 16.30 -1.39
CA LEU A 149 10.40 16.13 -0.09
C LEU A 149 10.02 17.50 0.50
N THR A 150 8.72 17.73 0.65
CA THR A 150 8.16 18.93 1.28
C THR A 150 7.79 18.69 2.75
N TYR A 151 8.15 19.64 3.60
CA TYR A 151 8.01 19.57 5.06
C TYR A 151 7.73 20.95 5.65
N ASN A 152 7.19 20.99 6.87
CA ASN A 152 6.89 22.23 7.60
C ASN A 152 8.00 22.51 8.64
N GLU A 153 7.86 23.61 9.39
CA GLU A 153 8.83 24.05 10.39
C GLU A 153 9.14 23.00 11.49
N GLU A 154 8.25 22.03 11.73
CA GLU A 154 8.44 21.03 12.78
C GLU A 154 9.61 20.06 12.51
N PHE A 155 10.05 19.94 11.25
CA PHE A 155 11.17 19.06 10.86
C PHE A 155 12.50 19.80 10.69
N LEU A 156 12.58 21.11 10.96
CA LEU A 156 13.82 21.89 10.75
C LEU A 156 15.01 21.39 11.59
N ASN A 157 14.73 20.79 12.74
CA ASN A 157 15.74 20.22 13.65
C ASN A 157 15.86 18.69 13.54
N ASP A 158 15.18 18.06 12.58
CA ASP A 158 15.23 16.62 12.37
C ASP A 158 16.45 16.20 11.53
N THR A 159 16.56 14.90 11.30
CA THR A 159 17.58 14.27 10.45
C THR A 159 16.92 13.66 9.23
N LEU A 160 17.34 14.03 8.03
CA LEU A 160 16.96 13.37 6.79
C LEU A 160 17.63 11.99 6.71
N LEU A 161 16.83 10.96 6.48
CA LEU A 161 17.28 9.59 6.28
C LEU A 161 17.02 9.18 4.82
N ILE A 162 18.08 8.71 4.15
CA ILE A 162 18.01 8.14 2.81
C ILE A 162 18.45 6.68 2.89
N GLY A 163 17.63 5.76 2.37
CA GLY A 163 17.90 4.32 2.42
C GLY A 163 17.46 3.60 1.15
N HIS A 164 18.18 2.55 0.79
CA HIS A 164 17.81 1.63 -0.30
C HIS A 164 18.31 0.23 0.03
N LEU A 165 17.65 -0.80 -0.51
CA LEU A 165 18.05 -2.20 -0.37
C LEU A 165 19.48 -2.41 -0.89
N GLY A 166 20.34 -3.04 -0.08
CA GLY A 166 21.75 -3.30 -0.42
C GLY A 166 22.71 -2.14 -0.16
N TYR A 167 22.23 -1.03 0.42
CA TYR A 167 23.03 0.16 0.70
C TYR A 167 23.04 0.51 2.18
N GLN A 168 24.10 1.21 2.61
CA GLN A 168 24.14 1.83 3.92
C GLN A 168 23.24 3.07 3.96
N LYS A 169 22.40 3.16 5.00
CA LYS A 169 21.58 4.36 5.25
C LYS A 169 22.45 5.60 5.43
N LEU A 170 22.08 6.67 4.73
CA LEU A 170 22.68 8.00 4.87
C LEU A 170 21.76 8.85 5.77
N ALA A 171 22.34 9.45 6.81
CA ALA A 171 21.64 10.31 7.76
C ALA A 171 22.28 11.70 7.75
N ILE A 172 21.49 12.76 7.55
CA ILE A 172 21.98 14.13 7.41
C ILE A 172 21.08 15.09 8.20
N PRO A 173 21.61 15.89 9.14
CA PRO A 173 20.82 16.92 9.82
C PRO A 173 20.21 17.91 8.82
N VAL A 174 18.94 18.28 9.00
CA VAL A 174 18.23 19.16 8.05
C VAL A 174 18.91 20.51 7.88
N GLY A 175 19.46 21.08 8.95
CA GLY A 175 20.23 22.33 8.91
C GLY A 175 21.52 22.28 8.09
N GLU A 176 22.01 21.10 7.73
CA GLU A 176 23.22 20.91 6.91
C GLU A 176 22.91 20.65 5.42
N LEU A 177 21.62 20.56 5.06
CA LEU A 177 21.21 20.27 3.69
C LEU A 177 21.44 21.46 2.76
N LYS A 178 21.89 21.15 1.55
CA LYS A 178 22.02 22.13 0.46
C LYS A 178 20.77 22.06 -0.44
N PRO A 179 20.35 23.17 -1.07
CA PRO A 179 19.10 23.24 -1.85
C PRO A 179 18.98 22.21 -2.98
N GLU A 180 20.10 21.90 -3.66
CA GLU A 180 20.20 20.82 -4.64
C GLU A 180 21.47 20.03 -4.34
N ASN A 181 21.30 18.75 -4.00
CA ASN A 181 22.44 17.92 -3.63
C ASN A 181 22.36 16.55 -4.30
N THR A 182 23.54 16.01 -4.62
CA THR A 182 23.68 14.62 -5.03
C THR A 182 24.07 13.81 -3.80
N TYR A 183 23.16 12.96 -3.36
CA TYR A 183 23.33 12.08 -2.22
C TYR A 183 23.91 10.75 -2.70
N LYS A 184 25.06 10.36 -2.14
CA LYS A 184 25.77 9.15 -2.52
C LYS A 184 25.52 8.08 -1.47
N LEU A 185 24.99 6.93 -1.88
CA LEU A 185 24.86 5.78 -0.99
C LEU A 185 26.02 4.81 -1.25
N GLU A 186 26.61 4.32 -0.16
CA GLU A 186 27.64 3.29 -0.24
C GLU A 186 26.99 1.91 -0.24
N GLN A 187 27.35 1.09 -1.21
CA GLN A 187 26.90 -0.30 -1.25
C GLN A 187 27.40 -1.02 0.00
N LYS A 188 26.49 -1.62 0.75
CA LYS A 188 26.80 -2.38 1.95
C LYS A 188 26.76 -3.85 1.60
N SER A 189 27.89 -4.39 1.13
CA SER A 189 28.08 -5.84 1.04
C SER A 189 28.55 -6.36 2.40
N ILE A 190 27.70 -7.11 3.08
CA ILE A 190 28.21 -8.03 4.10
C ILE A 190 28.62 -9.28 3.32
N SER A 191 29.92 -9.62 3.34
CA SER A 191 30.31 -11.00 3.03
C SER A 191 29.68 -11.85 4.10
N LEU A 192 28.60 -12.53 3.75
CA LEU A 192 28.02 -13.54 4.61
C LEU A 192 29.11 -14.60 4.75
N GLN A 193 29.84 -14.59 5.88
CA GLN A 193 30.46 -15.82 6.35
C GLN A 193 29.36 -16.85 6.27
N GLU A 194 29.58 -17.92 5.49
CA GLU A 194 28.62 -18.97 5.18
C GLU A 194 27.73 -19.21 6.40
N VAL A 195 26.57 -18.54 6.42
CA VAL A 195 25.68 -18.66 7.56
C VAL A 195 25.20 -20.07 7.39
N ILE A 196 25.63 -20.96 8.28
CA ILE A 196 25.09 -22.30 8.36
C ILE A 196 23.59 -22.09 8.56
N ILE A 197 22.81 -22.13 7.46
CA ILE A 197 21.37 -22.11 7.51
C ILE A 197 21.06 -23.39 8.25
N ARG A 198 20.82 -23.28 9.56
CA ARG A 198 20.37 -24.39 10.39
C ARG A 198 18.98 -24.75 9.89
N SER A 199 18.92 -25.62 8.88
CA SER A 199 17.78 -26.43 8.45
C SER A 199 16.39 -25.80 8.67
N SER A 200 16.20 -24.54 8.27
CA SER A 200 14.90 -23.89 8.40
C SER A 200 14.17 -24.07 7.08
N ASP A 201 13.14 -24.91 7.09
CA ASP A 201 12.26 -25.10 5.95
C ASP A 201 11.68 -23.73 5.51
N PRO A 202 11.95 -23.25 4.29
CA PRO A 202 11.49 -21.93 3.85
C PRO A 202 9.98 -21.77 3.94
N ARG A 203 9.21 -22.85 3.72
CA ARG A 203 7.75 -22.82 3.89
C ARG A 203 7.35 -22.60 5.35
N SER A 204 8.06 -23.22 6.29
CA SER A 204 7.88 -22.95 7.72
C SER A 204 8.16 -21.49 8.08
N LEU A 205 9.19 -20.86 7.48
CA LEU A 205 9.46 -19.44 7.70
C LEU A 205 8.30 -18.56 7.21
N ILE A 206 7.73 -18.85 6.04
CA ILE A 206 6.55 -18.12 5.55
C ILE A 206 5.37 -18.31 6.51
N ARG A 207 5.10 -19.52 6.99
CA ARG A 207 4.04 -19.76 7.99
C ARG A 207 4.26 -18.95 9.26
N GLN A 208 5.47 -18.96 9.82
CA GLN A 208 5.80 -18.19 11.04
C GLN A 208 5.68 -16.67 10.81
N ALA A 209 5.97 -16.19 9.59
CA ALA A 209 5.77 -14.78 9.22
C ALA A 209 4.29 -14.40 9.25
N LEU A 210 3.40 -15.27 8.73
CA LEU A 210 1.95 -15.07 8.76
C LEU A 210 1.41 -15.12 10.20
N GLU A 211 1.91 -16.04 11.03
CA GLU A 211 1.58 -16.13 12.46
C GLU A 211 2.05 -14.89 13.25
N SER A 212 3.16 -14.25 12.82
CA SER A 212 3.74 -13.06 13.46
C SER A 212 3.07 -11.75 13.02
N LYS A 213 1.97 -11.79 12.26
CA LYS A 213 1.32 -10.60 11.70
C LYS A 213 0.89 -9.59 12.77
N SER A 214 0.35 -10.04 13.90
CA SER A 214 -0.07 -9.16 15.01
C SER A 214 1.09 -8.41 15.67
N LYS A 215 2.32 -8.93 15.56
CA LYS A 215 3.54 -8.34 16.12
C LYS A 215 4.18 -7.34 15.17
N ASN A 216 3.98 -7.53 13.87
CA ASN A 216 4.67 -6.79 12.82
C ASN A 216 3.82 -5.72 12.14
N TYR A 217 2.49 -5.82 12.15
CA TYR A 217 1.60 -4.92 11.42
C TYR A 217 0.49 -4.37 12.33
N ASP A 218 -0.04 -3.21 11.98
CA ASP A 218 -0.99 -2.49 12.84
C ASP A 218 -2.35 -3.18 12.92
N ILE A 219 -2.68 -3.69 14.10
CA ILE A 219 -3.96 -4.32 14.41
C ILE A 219 -5.04 -3.30 14.80
N ASN A 220 -4.73 -2.00 14.68
CA ASN A 220 -5.70 -0.91 14.77
C ASN A 220 -5.84 -0.22 13.41
N PRO A 221 -6.98 0.46 13.17
CA PRO A 221 -7.12 1.29 12.00
C PRO A 221 -6.16 2.48 12.01
N PHE A 222 -5.75 2.93 10.83
CA PHE A 222 -4.93 4.13 10.64
C PHE A 222 -5.32 4.85 9.34
N VAL A 223 -4.99 6.14 9.25
CA VAL A 223 -5.11 6.90 8.00
C VAL A 223 -3.76 6.94 7.32
N HIS A 224 -3.75 6.55 6.06
CA HIS A 224 -2.56 6.49 5.22
C HIS A 224 -2.72 7.50 4.09
N ARG A 225 -1.88 8.54 4.08
CA ARG A 225 -1.82 9.47 2.94
C ARG A 225 -0.92 8.87 1.86
N ALA A 226 -1.46 8.79 0.65
CA ALA A 226 -0.78 8.15 -0.46
C ALA A 226 -0.86 8.96 -1.75
N PHE A 227 0.28 9.11 -2.41
CA PHE A 227 0.34 9.61 -3.78
C PHE A 227 0.27 8.44 -4.75
N TYR A 228 -0.59 8.55 -5.76
CA TYR A 228 -0.88 7.55 -6.77
C TYR A 228 -0.63 8.11 -8.16
N ARG A 229 0.02 7.33 -9.03
CA ARG A 229 0.23 7.62 -10.44
C ARG A 229 -0.21 6.43 -11.28
N GLU A 230 -0.85 6.70 -12.40
CA GLU A 230 -1.21 5.69 -13.40
C GLU A 230 -0.88 6.19 -14.81
N THR A 231 -0.31 5.31 -15.62
CA THR A 231 0.07 5.62 -16.99
C THR A 231 -0.36 4.52 -17.94
N VAL A 232 -0.76 4.91 -19.15
CA VAL A 232 -0.96 4.00 -20.27
C VAL A 232 -0.07 4.46 -21.41
N ARG A 233 0.85 3.60 -21.86
CA ARG A 233 1.75 3.83 -22.99
C ARG A 233 1.37 2.93 -24.16
N ARG A 234 1.57 3.42 -25.39
CA ARG A 234 1.52 2.63 -26.63
C ARG A 234 2.79 2.85 -27.43
N ASN A 235 3.55 1.78 -27.67
CA ASN A 235 4.86 1.85 -28.35
C ASN A 235 5.69 3.02 -27.78
N ASP A 236 5.78 3.10 -26.45
CA ASP A 236 6.51 4.11 -25.68
C ASP A 236 5.93 5.53 -25.63
N ARG A 237 4.87 5.84 -26.40
CA ARG A 237 4.14 7.12 -26.28
C ARG A 237 3.08 7.04 -25.17
N TYR A 238 3.13 7.99 -24.22
CA TYR A 238 2.08 8.17 -23.22
C TYR A 238 0.75 8.54 -23.87
N MET A 239 -0.30 7.79 -23.53
CA MET A 239 -1.67 8.01 -24.00
C MET A 239 -2.54 8.58 -22.88
N ILE A 240 -2.44 8.00 -21.69
CA ILE A 240 -3.18 8.41 -20.50
C ILE A 240 -2.17 8.57 -19.38
N TYR A 241 -2.32 9.66 -18.64
CA TYR A 241 -1.57 9.93 -17.44
C TYR A 241 -2.52 10.42 -16.37
N THR A 242 -2.42 9.86 -15.18
CA THR A 242 -3.25 10.24 -14.05
C THR A 242 -2.42 10.29 -12.79
N GLU A 243 -2.64 11.32 -11.97
CA GLU A 243 -2.10 11.39 -10.62
C GLU A 243 -3.19 11.76 -9.64
N ALA A 244 -3.08 11.25 -8.42
CA ALA A 244 -3.97 11.60 -7.33
C ALA A 244 -3.28 11.49 -5.97
N LEU A 245 -3.71 12.32 -5.04
CA LEU A 245 -3.38 12.24 -3.63
C LEU A 245 -4.64 11.79 -2.89
N PHE A 246 -4.50 10.75 -2.08
CA PHE A 246 -5.59 10.15 -1.31
C PHE A 246 -5.25 10.13 0.17
N ASP A 247 -6.28 10.26 1.00
CA ASP A 247 -6.25 9.70 2.34
C ASP A 247 -6.98 8.35 2.29
N ILE A 248 -6.34 7.30 2.80
CA ILE A 248 -6.86 5.94 2.83
C ILE A 248 -7.09 5.58 4.29
N PHE A 249 -8.35 5.40 4.69
CA PHE A 249 -8.66 4.74 5.95
C PHE A 249 -8.33 3.26 5.77
N LYS A 250 -7.23 2.83 6.38
CA LYS A 250 -6.82 1.42 6.42
C LYS A 250 -7.46 0.79 7.64
N THR A 251 -8.23 -0.28 7.42
CA THR A 251 -8.73 -1.08 8.54
C THR A 251 -7.56 -1.85 9.16
N ALA A 252 -7.77 -2.37 10.37
CA ALA A 252 -6.76 -3.14 11.06
C ALA A 252 -6.25 -4.35 10.25
N TYR A 253 -5.00 -4.76 10.49
CA TYR A 253 -4.41 -5.97 9.91
C TYR A 253 -4.92 -7.27 10.56
N ARG A 254 -5.70 -7.20 11.64
CA ARG A 254 -6.50 -8.34 12.13
C ARG A 254 -7.68 -8.65 11.19
N PRO A 255 -8.25 -9.87 11.23
CA PRO A 255 -9.53 -10.14 10.59
C PRO A 255 -10.58 -9.11 11.03
N THR A 256 -11.26 -8.51 10.05
CA THR A 256 -12.27 -7.48 10.27
C THR A 256 -13.37 -7.58 9.21
N LEU A 257 -14.59 -7.21 9.57
CA LEU A 257 -15.71 -7.12 8.62
C LEU A 257 -15.75 -5.79 7.86
N PHE A 258 -14.79 -4.91 8.10
CA PHE A 258 -14.77 -3.56 7.56
C PHE A 258 -13.75 -3.41 6.44
N ASP A 259 -14.18 -2.74 5.37
CA ASP A 259 -13.32 -2.41 4.23
C ASP A 259 -12.59 -1.09 4.41
N ASP A 260 -11.47 -0.97 3.70
CA ASP A 260 -10.73 0.27 3.54
C ASP A 260 -11.61 1.32 2.84
N GLN A 261 -11.39 2.60 3.16
CA GLN A 261 -12.09 3.72 2.49
C GLN A 261 -11.08 4.67 1.89
N LEU A 262 -11.41 5.23 0.73
CA LEU A 262 -10.58 6.23 0.07
C LEU A 262 -11.28 7.58 0.14
N LYS A 263 -10.53 8.63 0.45
CA LYS A 263 -10.91 10.02 0.32
C LYS A 263 -9.97 10.68 -0.68
N LEU A 264 -10.52 11.22 -1.77
CA LEU A 264 -9.75 11.96 -2.75
C LEU A 264 -9.42 13.35 -2.19
N ILE A 265 -8.13 13.69 -2.17
CA ILE A 265 -7.66 15.02 -1.78
C ILE A 265 -7.44 15.90 -3.01
N LYS A 266 -6.75 15.35 -4.01
CA LYS A 266 -6.35 16.10 -5.20
C LYS A 266 -6.08 15.14 -6.35
N GLN A 267 -6.40 15.52 -7.59
CA GLN A 267 -6.07 14.71 -8.77
C GLN A 267 -5.88 15.57 -10.01
N ARG A 268 -5.21 14.99 -11.02
CA ARG A 268 -5.16 15.51 -12.39
C ARG A 268 -5.03 14.37 -13.38
N LYS A 269 -5.51 14.58 -14.60
CA LYS A 269 -5.46 13.59 -15.68
C LYS A 269 -5.12 14.28 -17.00
N PHE A 270 -4.18 13.72 -17.76
CA PHE A 270 -3.86 14.11 -19.13
C PHE A 270 -4.16 12.95 -20.08
N THR A 271 -4.65 13.26 -21.28
CA THR A 271 -5.02 12.28 -22.29
C THR A 271 -4.63 12.79 -23.68
N ASP A 272 -3.82 12.02 -24.40
CA ASP A 272 -3.32 12.30 -25.76
C ASP A 272 -3.86 11.16 -26.61
N VAL A 273 -5.18 11.23 -26.78
CA VAL A 273 -5.91 10.17 -27.45
C VAL A 273 -6.91 10.78 -28.41
N ASN A 274 -6.73 10.47 -29.70
CA ASN A 274 -7.85 10.49 -30.63
C ASN A 274 -8.93 9.53 -30.10
N SER A 275 -10.13 10.03 -29.81
CA SER A 275 -11.27 9.30 -29.21
C SER A 275 -11.48 7.86 -29.71
N LYS A 276 -11.10 7.57 -30.96
CA LYS A 276 -11.10 6.24 -31.58
C LYS A 276 -10.23 5.21 -30.87
N ASP A 277 -9.18 5.55 -30.13
CA ASP A 277 -8.30 4.57 -29.47
C ASP A 277 -8.75 4.22 -28.04
N THR A 278 -9.27 5.18 -27.27
CA THR A 278 -9.88 4.96 -25.94
C THR A 278 -11.11 4.05 -26.03
N VAL A 279 -11.83 4.08 -27.16
CA VAL A 279 -13.04 3.28 -27.40
C VAL A 279 -12.74 1.80 -27.68
N LEU A 280 -11.47 1.42 -27.92
CA LEU A 280 -11.16 0.09 -28.43
C LEU A 280 -11.00 -0.99 -27.36
N PHE A 281 -10.59 -0.67 -26.13
CA PHE A 281 -10.65 -1.56 -24.98
C PHE A 281 -10.48 -0.81 -23.64
N LYS A 282 -11.05 -1.36 -22.56
CA LYS A 282 -10.94 -0.87 -21.18
C LYS A 282 -10.16 -1.90 -20.35
N LEU A 283 -9.10 -1.46 -19.67
CA LEU A 283 -8.30 -2.29 -18.76
C LEU A 283 -8.88 -2.23 -17.34
N GLN A 284 -8.62 -3.26 -16.54
CA GLN A 284 -8.92 -3.23 -15.11
C GLN A 284 -8.11 -2.11 -14.43
N GLY A 285 -8.75 -1.32 -13.58
CA GLY A 285 -8.19 -0.06 -13.07
C GLY A 285 -7.07 -0.26 -12.05
N GLY A 286 -5.95 0.46 -12.24
CA GLY A 286 -4.77 0.33 -11.39
C GLY A 286 -5.02 0.67 -9.91
N LEU A 287 -5.95 1.57 -9.61
CA LEU A 287 -6.22 1.99 -8.22
C LEU A 287 -6.82 0.84 -7.40
N SER A 288 -7.80 0.11 -7.96
CA SER A 288 -8.37 -1.06 -7.29
C SER A 288 -7.29 -2.12 -7.04
N THR A 289 -6.45 -2.38 -8.04
CA THR A 289 -5.35 -3.34 -7.92
C THR A 289 -4.34 -2.89 -6.85
N SER A 290 -4.00 -1.60 -6.81
CA SER A 290 -3.04 -1.07 -5.82
C SER A 290 -3.48 -1.31 -4.37
N LEU A 291 -4.79 -1.24 -4.09
CA LEU A 291 -5.33 -1.51 -2.75
C LEU A 291 -5.34 -3.01 -2.43
N MET A 292 -5.65 -3.86 -3.41
CA MET A 292 -5.62 -5.31 -3.28
C MET A 292 -4.20 -5.85 -3.09
N LEU A 293 -3.19 -5.15 -3.61
CA LEU A 293 -1.78 -5.54 -3.53
C LEU A 293 -1.16 -5.33 -2.14
N ASP A 294 -1.91 -4.89 -1.14
CA ASP A 294 -1.48 -5.03 0.25
C ASP A 294 -1.53 -6.51 0.67
N VAL A 295 -0.58 -7.31 0.18
CA VAL A 295 -0.56 -8.79 0.25
C VAL A 295 -0.52 -9.33 1.67
N ILE A 296 -0.11 -8.52 2.65
CA ILE A 296 -0.17 -8.89 4.06
C ILE A 296 -1.60 -8.76 4.60
N LYS A 297 -2.33 -7.74 4.17
CA LYS A 297 -3.74 -7.55 4.54
C LYS A 297 -4.66 -8.47 3.74
N HIS A 298 -4.35 -8.67 2.47
CA HIS A 298 -5.07 -9.51 1.52
C HIS A 298 -4.13 -10.61 0.99
N PRO A 299 -3.89 -11.67 1.78
CA PRO A 299 -3.07 -12.79 1.34
C PRO A 299 -3.53 -13.35 0.01
N ILE A 300 -2.58 -13.47 -0.92
CA ILE A 300 -2.73 -14.18 -2.19
C ILE A 300 -2.07 -15.55 -2.05
N ASN A 301 -2.30 -16.48 -2.99
CA ASN A 301 -2.06 -17.91 -2.77
C ASN A 301 -0.69 -18.29 -2.20
N PHE A 302 0.41 -17.61 -2.58
CA PHE A 302 1.76 -17.88 -2.05
C PHE A 302 2.02 -17.33 -0.63
N LEU A 303 1.04 -16.61 -0.05
CA LEU A 303 1.01 -16.13 1.33
C LEU A 303 -0.30 -16.55 2.04
N ASP A 304 -1.11 -17.41 1.43
CA ASP A 304 -2.29 -18.00 2.08
C ASP A 304 -1.89 -19.34 2.72
N GLU A 305 -2.11 -19.46 4.01
CA GLU A 305 -1.80 -20.65 4.80
C GLU A 305 -2.35 -21.94 4.17
N ASN A 306 -3.55 -21.88 3.59
CA ASN A 306 -4.21 -23.02 2.95
C ASN A 306 -3.61 -23.39 1.59
N HIS A 307 -2.81 -22.51 0.98
CA HIS A 307 -2.22 -22.72 -0.34
C HIS A 307 -0.69 -22.79 -0.31
N LEU A 308 -0.05 -22.65 0.86
CA LEU A 308 1.41 -22.73 0.98
C LEU A 308 2.00 -24.05 0.45
N PHE A 309 1.27 -25.17 0.51
CA PHE A 309 1.77 -26.45 -0.02
C PHE A 309 1.76 -26.52 -1.55
N GLU A 310 1.01 -25.64 -2.22
CA GLU A 310 0.91 -25.56 -3.68
C GLU A 310 2.10 -24.83 -4.32
N TYR A 311 3.00 -24.29 -3.50
CA TYR A 311 4.22 -23.61 -3.89
C TYR A 311 5.47 -24.28 -3.32
N ASP A 312 6.54 -24.22 -4.11
CA ASP A 312 7.89 -24.52 -3.69
C ASP A 312 8.60 -23.20 -3.32
N TYR A 313 9.30 -23.19 -2.18
CA TYR A 313 10.01 -22.02 -1.65
C TYR A 313 11.50 -22.32 -1.50
N PHE A 314 12.34 -21.36 -1.87
CA PHE A 314 13.79 -21.50 -1.86
C PHE A 314 14.43 -20.24 -1.27
N ILE A 315 15.18 -20.37 -0.17
CA ILE A 315 16.06 -19.29 0.28
C ILE A 315 17.20 -19.20 -0.75
N ARG A 316 17.31 -18.05 -1.43
CA ARG A 316 18.33 -17.81 -2.45
C ARG A 316 19.52 -17.04 -1.90
N ASP A 317 19.24 -16.07 -1.04
CA ASP A 317 20.25 -15.17 -0.50
C ASP A 317 19.78 -14.56 0.83
N MET A 318 20.67 -13.82 1.49
CA MET A 318 20.32 -12.86 2.54
C MET A 318 20.76 -11.47 2.13
N VAL A 319 19.85 -10.51 2.26
CA VAL A 319 20.08 -9.12 1.83
C VAL A 319 19.86 -8.17 2.98
N ILE A 320 20.48 -6.99 2.90
CA ILE A 320 20.30 -5.94 3.91
C ILE A 320 19.23 -4.96 3.41
N ILE A 321 18.11 -4.89 4.13
CA ILE A 321 17.05 -3.91 3.92
C ILE A 321 17.00 -3.01 5.14
N ASP A 322 17.16 -1.70 4.94
CA ASP A 322 17.02 -0.72 6.01
C ASP A 322 17.96 -0.93 7.23
N ASN A 323 19.18 -1.44 6.99
CA ASN A 323 20.17 -1.89 7.98
C ASN A 323 19.85 -3.22 8.69
N ASP A 324 18.71 -3.85 8.40
CA ASP A 324 18.34 -5.17 8.94
C ASP A 324 18.59 -6.28 7.90
N LEU A 325 18.93 -7.47 8.37
CA LEU A 325 19.06 -8.65 7.50
C LEU A 325 17.68 -9.22 7.17
N ALA A 326 17.49 -9.61 5.91
CA ALA A 326 16.31 -10.27 5.41
C ALA A 326 16.67 -11.48 4.53
N TYR A 327 15.94 -12.58 4.66
CA TYR A 327 15.99 -13.68 3.69
C TYR A 327 15.39 -13.23 2.36
N LEU A 328 16.03 -13.58 1.25
CA LEU A 328 15.44 -13.53 -0.09
C LEU A 328 14.91 -14.94 -0.41
N ILE A 329 13.58 -15.09 -0.38
CA ILE A 329 12.89 -16.37 -0.60
C ILE A 329 12.20 -16.33 -1.96
N GLU A 330 12.70 -17.10 -2.92
CA GLU A 330 12.01 -17.33 -4.19
C GLU A 330 10.86 -18.31 -3.99
N PHE A 331 9.72 -18.07 -4.66
CA PHE A 331 8.61 -19.00 -4.71
C PHE A 331 8.14 -19.25 -6.14
N LYS A 332 7.63 -20.46 -6.37
CA LYS A 332 6.99 -20.83 -7.64
C LYS A 332 5.94 -21.94 -7.44
N PRO A 333 4.95 -22.06 -8.34
CA PRO A 333 3.98 -23.14 -8.28
C PRO A 333 4.69 -24.49 -8.32
N ASN A 334 4.26 -25.41 -7.48
CA ASN A 334 4.73 -26.78 -7.55
C ASN A 334 4.19 -27.46 -8.83
N LYS A 335 4.80 -28.57 -9.24
CA LYS A 335 4.40 -29.27 -10.49
C LYS A 335 2.98 -29.87 -10.46
N MET A 336 2.37 -29.97 -9.28
CA MET A 336 1.05 -30.58 -9.11
C MET A 336 -0.09 -29.56 -9.19
N SER A 337 0.20 -28.27 -9.06
CA SER A 337 -0.81 -27.22 -9.04
C SER A 337 -0.88 -26.46 -10.36
N ASN A 338 -1.84 -26.86 -11.21
CA ASN A 338 -2.06 -26.27 -12.54
C ASN A 338 -2.79 -24.91 -12.52
N ASP A 339 -3.33 -24.53 -11.36
CA ASP A 339 -4.17 -23.35 -11.17
C ASP A 339 -3.42 -22.20 -10.47
N MET A 340 -2.18 -22.41 -10.01
CA MET A 340 -1.39 -21.37 -9.37
C MET A 340 -0.76 -20.41 -10.36
N GLU A 341 -0.86 -19.13 -10.03
CA GLU A 341 -0.75 -18.07 -11.02
C GLU A 341 0.56 -17.30 -10.94
N PHE A 342 1.28 -17.38 -9.81
CA PHE A 342 2.35 -16.42 -9.49
C PHE A 342 3.72 -17.05 -9.31
N ILE A 343 4.76 -16.33 -9.70
CA ILE A 343 6.17 -16.60 -9.34
C ILE A 343 6.77 -15.32 -8.79
N GLY A 344 7.77 -15.42 -7.92
CA GLY A 344 8.37 -14.21 -7.36
C GLY A 344 9.32 -14.45 -6.21
N GLU A 345 9.50 -13.37 -5.44
CA GLU A 345 10.44 -13.26 -4.33
C GLU A 345 9.76 -12.59 -3.13
N ILE A 346 9.98 -13.14 -1.95
CA ILE A 346 9.58 -12.60 -0.65
C ILE A 346 10.84 -12.23 0.12
N TYR A 347 10.87 -11.01 0.64
CA TYR A 347 11.95 -10.51 1.48
C TYR A 347 11.45 -10.51 2.92
N LEU A 348 12.04 -11.39 3.75
CA LEU A 348 11.57 -11.67 5.10
C LEU A 348 12.64 -11.25 6.12
N ASN A 349 12.35 -10.28 6.98
CA ASN A 349 13.26 -9.84 8.05
C ASN A 349 13.61 -11.04 8.97
N ILE A 350 14.91 -11.29 9.19
CA ILE A 350 15.36 -12.48 9.93
C ILE A 350 14.98 -12.44 11.41
N ASN A 351 14.97 -11.25 12.01
CA ASN A 351 14.74 -11.08 13.44
C ASN A 351 13.25 -11.00 13.79
N THR A 352 12.48 -10.26 12.98
CA THR A 352 11.06 -10.01 13.28
C THR A 352 10.12 -10.93 12.50
N LEU A 353 10.61 -11.63 11.48
CA LEU A 353 9.80 -12.38 10.51
C LEU A 353 8.74 -11.50 9.81
N ALA A 354 9.01 -10.20 9.70
CA ALA A 354 8.17 -9.28 8.93
C ALA A 354 8.49 -9.43 7.44
N ILE A 355 7.47 -9.53 6.60
CA ILE A 355 7.62 -9.43 5.16
C ILE A 355 7.79 -7.95 4.83
N VAL A 356 8.97 -7.58 4.34
CA VAL A 356 9.35 -6.18 4.07
C VAL A 356 9.24 -5.83 2.60
N LYS A 357 9.27 -6.83 1.70
CA LYS A 357 9.07 -6.65 0.27
C LYS A 357 8.56 -7.94 -0.38
N VAL A 358 7.73 -7.80 -1.39
CA VAL A 358 7.30 -8.90 -2.26
C VAL A 358 7.34 -8.41 -3.70
N ASN A 359 8.07 -9.13 -4.54
CA ASN A 359 8.07 -8.96 -6.00
C ASN A 359 7.43 -10.19 -6.62
N PHE A 360 6.48 -10.02 -7.54
CA PHE A 360 5.86 -11.18 -8.17
C PHE A 360 5.19 -10.85 -9.51
N ASN A 361 5.10 -11.88 -10.35
CA ASN A 361 4.59 -11.81 -11.71
C ASN A 361 3.63 -12.97 -11.94
N PHE A 362 2.69 -12.83 -12.87
CA PHE A 362 1.94 -13.97 -13.38
C PHE A 362 2.88 -14.91 -14.16
N THR A 363 2.66 -16.22 -14.05
CA THR A 363 3.31 -17.19 -14.93
C THR A 363 2.90 -16.97 -16.39
N ASN A 364 3.75 -17.40 -17.32
CA ASN A 364 3.48 -17.30 -18.75
C ASN A 364 2.18 -17.98 -19.19
N ASP A 365 1.72 -18.99 -18.45
CA ASP A 365 0.48 -19.70 -18.74
C ASP A 365 -0.72 -19.05 -18.06
N ALA A 366 -0.59 -18.65 -16.80
CA ALA A 366 -1.64 -17.94 -16.06
C ALA A 366 -2.01 -16.62 -16.74
N ILE A 367 -1.02 -15.81 -17.15
CA ILE A 367 -1.26 -14.52 -17.79
C ILE A 367 -2.07 -14.65 -19.09
N LYS A 368 -1.89 -15.74 -19.83
CA LYS A 368 -2.67 -16.03 -21.04
C LYS A 368 -4.10 -16.48 -20.72
N LYS A 369 -4.27 -17.35 -19.71
CA LYS A 369 -5.58 -17.87 -19.26
C LYS A 369 -6.45 -16.75 -18.67
N LEU A 370 -5.86 -15.87 -17.86
CA LEU A 370 -6.54 -14.81 -17.11
C LEU A 370 -6.73 -13.51 -17.89
N LYS A 371 -6.69 -13.58 -19.22
CA LYS A 371 -6.84 -12.41 -20.10
C LYS A 371 -8.07 -11.54 -19.74
N ASN A 372 -9.18 -12.16 -19.36
CA ASN A 372 -10.43 -11.46 -19.07
C ASN A 372 -10.41 -10.74 -17.71
N THR A 373 -9.51 -11.11 -16.80
CA THR A 373 -9.27 -10.38 -15.55
C THR A 373 -8.71 -8.99 -15.88
N PHE A 374 -7.71 -8.92 -16.76
CA PHE A 374 -7.05 -7.66 -17.11
C PHE A 374 -7.82 -6.76 -18.07
N ILE A 375 -8.67 -7.34 -18.94
CA ILE A 375 -9.35 -6.63 -20.03
C ILE A 375 -10.86 -6.65 -19.80
N LEU A 376 -11.38 -5.58 -19.19
CA LEU A 376 -12.81 -5.42 -18.88
C LEU A 376 -13.71 -5.37 -20.12
N LYS A 377 -13.23 -4.75 -21.20
CA LYS A 377 -13.99 -4.61 -22.46
C LYS A 377 -13.04 -4.47 -23.63
N GLN A 378 -13.37 -5.02 -24.80
CA GLN A 378 -12.65 -4.77 -26.05
C GLN A 378 -13.59 -4.79 -27.26
N SER A 379 -13.24 -4.04 -28.30
CA SER A 379 -13.93 -4.05 -29.60
C SER A 379 -13.63 -5.33 -30.38
N LYS A 380 -14.60 -5.83 -31.16
CA LYS A 380 -14.43 -6.97 -32.09
C LYS A 380 -13.36 -6.71 -33.17
N ALA A 381 -12.91 -5.46 -33.34
CA ALA A 381 -11.85 -5.09 -34.27
C ALA A 381 -10.44 -5.30 -33.72
N ILE A 382 -10.31 -5.66 -32.43
CA ILE A 382 -9.02 -5.81 -31.74
C ILE A 382 -8.86 -7.22 -31.19
N LYS A 383 -7.62 -7.70 -31.19
CA LYS A 383 -7.17 -8.81 -30.36
C LYS A 383 -6.03 -8.32 -29.47
N ALA A 384 -6.29 -8.19 -28.18
CA ALA A 384 -5.29 -7.89 -27.16
C ALA A 384 -4.86 -9.17 -26.44
N HIS A 385 -3.57 -9.31 -26.15
CA HIS A 385 -2.99 -10.45 -25.46
C HIS A 385 -2.01 -9.95 -24.40
N PRO A 386 -2.32 -10.07 -23.10
CA PRO A 386 -1.32 -9.80 -22.06
C PRO A 386 -0.19 -10.83 -22.18
N PHE A 387 1.04 -10.39 -21.96
CA PHE A 387 2.22 -11.26 -22.11
C PHE A 387 3.29 -11.03 -21.06
N ASP A 388 3.18 -9.95 -20.27
CA ASP A 388 4.10 -9.65 -19.19
C ASP A 388 3.35 -8.87 -18.10
N SER A 389 3.70 -9.13 -16.85
CA SER A 389 3.13 -8.48 -15.67
C SER A 389 4.18 -8.44 -14.57
N GLU A 390 4.28 -7.34 -13.85
CA GLU A 390 5.22 -7.17 -12.76
C GLU A 390 4.55 -6.41 -11.62
N TYR A 391 4.62 -6.95 -10.41
CA TYR A 391 4.09 -6.34 -9.20
C TYR A 391 5.16 -6.29 -8.11
N SER A 392 5.21 -5.18 -7.39
CA SER A 392 6.12 -4.98 -6.26
C SER A 392 5.38 -4.28 -5.14
N VAL A 393 5.54 -4.78 -3.92
CA VAL A 393 4.96 -4.23 -2.69
C VAL A 393 6.06 -4.15 -1.67
N THR A 394 6.24 -3.00 -1.03
CA THR A 394 7.23 -2.80 0.02
C THR A 394 6.57 -2.26 1.27
N TYR A 395 7.11 -2.66 2.41
CA TYR A 395 6.69 -2.24 3.74
C TYR A 395 7.87 -1.61 4.47
N LYS A 396 7.63 -0.48 5.13
CA LYS A 396 8.64 0.26 5.88
C LYS A 396 8.30 0.23 7.36
N LYS A 397 9.32 0.00 8.18
CA LYS A 397 9.21 0.03 9.64
C LYS A 397 9.04 1.48 10.12
N SER A 398 7.97 1.74 10.87
CA SER A 398 7.71 3.03 11.52
C SER A 398 8.34 3.09 12.93
N ILE A 399 8.25 4.24 13.57
CA ILE A 399 8.82 4.51 14.90
C ILE A 399 8.22 3.62 16.00
N ASN A 400 6.96 3.20 15.85
CA ASN A 400 6.29 2.30 16.78
C ASN A 400 6.75 0.83 16.63
N GLY A 401 7.68 0.55 15.71
CA GLY A 401 8.21 -0.77 15.45
C GLY A 401 7.39 -1.61 14.45
N LEU A 402 6.21 -1.12 14.04
CA LEU A 402 5.33 -1.79 13.09
C LEU A 402 5.67 -1.42 11.65
N TYR A 403 5.33 -2.31 10.72
CA TYR A 403 5.53 -2.13 9.29
C TYR A 403 4.24 -1.64 8.62
N TYR A 404 4.38 -0.64 7.77
CA TYR A 404 3.29 -0.06 6.98
C TYR A 404 3.64 -0.10 5.50
N ILE A 405 2.63 -0.12 4.62
CA ILE A 405 2.84 -0.01 3.17
C ILE A 405 3.70 1.22 2.89
N ASN A 406 4.76 1.06 2.09
CA ASN A 406 5.65 2.13 1.69
C ASN A 406 5.49 2.45 0.20
N HIS A 407 5.51 1.42 -0.64
CA HIS A 407 5.42 1.58 -2.09
C HIS A 407 4.79 0.34 -2.74
N ILE A 408 3.82 0.56 -3.62
CA ILE A 408 3.16 -0.45 -4.45
C ILE A 408 3.30 -0.06 -5.91
N LYS A 409 3.74 -1.00 -6.74
CA LYS A 409 3.88 -0.84 -8.18
C LYS A 409 3.24 -2.02 -8.90
N GLY A 410 2.60 -1.73 -10.02
CA GLY A 410 2.12 -2.73 -10.95
C GLY A 410 2.36 -2.32 -12.39
N CYS A 411 2.73 -3.26 -13.22
CA CYS A 411 2.89 -3.09 -14.65
C CYS A 411 2.28 -4.27 -15.39
N LEU A 412 1.53 -4.03 -16.45
CA LEU A 412 0.98 -5.05 -17.34
C LEU A 412 1.23 -4.63 -18.78
N LYS A 413 1.84 -5.53 -19.57
CA LYS A 413 2.08 -5.33 -21.00
C LYS A 413 1.18 -6.22 -21.85
N LEU A 414 0.62 -5.62 -22.89
CA LEU A 414 -0.29 -6.26 -23.83
C LEU A 414 0.18 -6.07 -25.27
N ARG A 415 0.15 -7.13 -26.07
CA ARG A 415 0.26 -7.05 -27.53
C ARG A 415 -1.13 -6.88 -28.12
N VAL A 416 -1.32 -5.84 -28.92
CA VAL A 416 -2.61 -5.47 -29.50
C VAL A 416 -2.53 -5.50 -31.01
N LYS A 417 -3.31 -6.39 -31.64
CA LYS A 417 -3.46 -6.49 -33.10
C LYS A 417 -4.81 -5.94 -33.53
N ARG A 418 -4.81 -4.98 -34.45
CA ARG A 418 -6.04 -4.45 -35.06
C ARG A 418 -6.35 -5.19 -36.35
N LYS A 419 -7.64 -5.47 -36.60
CA LYS A 419 -8.09 -6.01 -37.89
C LYS A 419 -7.66 -5.08 -39.02
N ARG A 420 -7.19 -5.66 -40.13
CA ARG A 420 -6.74 -4.94 -41.33
C ARG A 420 -5.53 -4.00 -41.14
N LYS A 421 -4.81 -4.07 -40.01
CA LYS A 421 -3.49 -3.45 -39.84
C LYS A 421 -2.42 -4.54 -39.72
N LEU A 422 -1.29 -4.31 -40.39
CA LEU A 422 -0.17 -5.26 -40.42
C LEU A 422 0.66 -5.23 -39.12
N LEU A 423 0.81 -4.05 -38.52
CA LEU A 423 1.63 -3.86 -37.32
C LEU A 423 0.85 -4.10 -36.03
N THR A 424 1.48 -4.83 -35.10
CA THR A 424 1.04 -4.94 -33.71
C THR A 424 1.54 -3.75 -32.90
N SER A 425 0.74 -3.29 -31.95
CA SER A 425 1.17 -2.28 -30.97
C SER A 425 1.36 -2.93 -29.61
N THR A 426 2.39 -2.52 -28.88
CA THR A 426 2.57 -2.87 -27.48
C THR A 426 1.92 -1.78 -26.63
N TYR A 427 1.01 -2.19 -25.77
CA TYR A 427 0.43 -1.34 -24.74
C TYR A 427 1.04 -1.72 -23.39
N GLN A 428 1.33 -0.72 -22.57
CA GLN A 428 1.78 -0.91 -21.20
C GLN A 428 0.88 -0.07 -20.30
N THR A 429 0.28 -0.71 -19.30
CA THR A 429 -0.40 0.00 -18.21
C THR A 429 0.47 -0.16 -16.98
N SER A 430 0.71 0.94 -16.28
CA SER A 430 1.50 0.94 -15.06
C SER A 430 0.85 1.83 -14.02
N PHE A 431 0.84 1.39 -12.78
CA PHE A 431 0.44 2.20 -11.64
C PHE A 431 1.49 2.13 -10.53
N GLU A 432 1.54 3.18 -9.74
CA GLU A 432 2.49 3.37 -8.66
C GLU A 432 1.78 4.11 -7.52
N MET A 433 1.96 3.64 -6.28
CA MET A 433 1.39 4.26 -5.09
C MET A 433 2.43 4.29 -3.98
N ILE A 434 2.71 5.46 -3.43
CA ILE A 434 3.65 5.63 -2.32
C ILE A 434 2.96 6.16 -1.08
N SER A 435 3.42 5.70 0.07
CA SER A 435 3.11 6.27 1.36
C SER A 435 3.86 7.58 1.55
N THR A 436 3.14 8.63 1.92
CA THR A 436 3.75 9.94 2.18
C THR A 436 3.54 10.41 3.62
N ASP A 437 2.48 9.92 4.27
CA ASP A 437 2.21 10.13 5.69
C ASP A 437 1.35 9.00 6.28
N ILE A 438 1.50 8.74 7.58
CA ILE A 438 0.72 7.77 8.34
C ILE A 438 0.28 8.41 9.66
N ASN A 439 -1.04 8.54 9.81
CA ASN A 439 -1.67 8.99 11.05
C ASN A 439 -2.33 7.81 11.77
N THR A 440 -1.86 7.53 13.00
CA THR A 440 -2.41 6.50 13.89
C THR A 440 -3.20 7.09 15.07
N ARG A 441 -3.33 8.42 15.15
CA ARG A 441 -4.02 9.15 16.22
C ARG A 441 -5.36 9.67 15.70
N ASP A 442 -6.39 9.59 16.55
CA ASP A 442 -7.73 10.14 16.27
C ASP A 442 -8.29 9.67 14.92
N VAL A 443 -8.05 8.40 14.62
CA VAL A 443 -8.40 7.79 13.34
C VAL A 443 -9.89 7.55 13.29
N SER A 444 -10.52 7.95 12.19
CA SER A 444 -11.95 7.75 12.00
C SER A 444 -12.28 7.46 10.56
N ARG A 445 -13.38 6.73 10.38
CA ARG A 445 -13.89 6.40 9.05
C ARG A 445 -14.42 7.64 8.36
N PHE A 446 -14.20 7.71 7.06
CA PHE A 446 -14.72 8.80 6.23
C PHE A 446 -16.24 8.70 6.11
N SER A 447 -16.90 9.85 6.06
CA SER A 447 -18.32 9.90 5.76
C SER A 447 -18.60 9.37 4.36
N ARG A 448 -19.85 8.98 4.09
CA ARG A 448 -20.27 8.52 2.76
C ARG A 448 -20.05 9.57 1.66
N LYS A 449 -20.07 10.87 2.01
CA LYS A 449 -19.84 11.97 1.06
C LYS A 449 -18.37 12.13 0.70
N GLU A 450 -17.48 11.83 1.64
CA GLU A 450 -16.03 11.86 1.44
C GLU A 450 -15.48 10.58 0.80
N THR A 451 -16.19 9.46 1.00
CA THR A 451 -15.77 8.15 0.48
C THR A 451 -15.90 8.09 -1.04
N LEU A 452 -14.80 7.76 -1.67
CA LEU A 452 -14.65 7.65 -3.11
C LEU A 452 -15.11 6.28 -3.63
N ASN A 453 -15.87 6.26 -4.72
CA ASN A 453 -16.17 5.02 -5.43
C ASN A 453 -15.08 4.74 -6.47
N ILE A 454 -14.23 3.73 -6.18
CA ILE A 454 -13.06 3.36 -6.98
C ILE A 454 -13.40 3.11 -8.47
N ASN A 455 -14.61 2.63 -8.77
CA ASN A 455 -15.02 2.31 -10.13
C ASN A 455 -15.46 3.52 -10.98
N LYS A 456 -15.54 4.71 -10.38
CA LYS A 456 -16.08 5.93 -11.00
C LYS A 456 -15.05 7.06 -11.17
N ILE A 457 -13.78 6.84 -10.82
CA ILE A 457 -12.76 7.89 -10.81
C ILE A 457 -12.14 8.05 -12.20
N PHE A 458 -11.58 9.24 -12.44
CA PHE A 458 -10.86 9.64 -13.65
C PHE A 458 -11.75 9.85 -14.88
N SER A 459 -13.06 10.05 -14.70
CA SER A 459 -13.95 10.36 -15.82
C SER A 459 -13.87 11.80 -16.29
N ASP A 460 -13.66 12.80 -15.42
CA ASP A 460 -13.62 14.20 -15.84
C ASP A 460 -12.72 15.05 -14.92
N LEU A 461 -11.82 15.83 -15.55
CA LEU A 461 -11.32 17.16 -15.17
C LEU A 461 -10.02 17.46 -15.95
N THR A 462 -10.10 18.49 -16.78
CA THR A 462 -9.01 19.13 -17.52
C THR A 462 -8.47 20.30 -16.71
N ASP A 463 -7.15 20.31 -16.53
CA ASP A 463 -6.35 21.51 -16.34
C ASP A 463 -5.05 21.31 -17.13
N SER A 464 -4.52 22.38 -17.71
CA SER A 464 -3.20 22.34 -18.36
C SER A 464 -2.11 21.94 -17.36
N TYR A 465 -1.06 21.25 -17.82
CA TYR A 465 0.02 20.82 -16.95
C TYR A 465 0.69 22.01 -16.24
N ASN A 466 0.56 22.05 -14.90
CA ASN A 466 1.18 23.03 -14.03
C ASN A 466 2.22 22.37 -13.11
N LEU A 467 3.47 22.85 -13.16
CA LEU A 467 4.57 22.38 -12.29
C LEU A 467 4.33 22.69 -10.81
N GLN A 468 3.61 23.78 -10.50
CA GLN A 468 3.28 24.18 -9.13
C GLN A 468 2.11 23.39 -8.53
N PHE A 469 1.48 22.51 -9.32
CA PHE A 469 0.31 21.76 -8.87
C PHE A 469 0.58 20.95 -7.60
N TRP A 470 1.79 20.42 -7.41
CA TRP A 470 2.16 19.60 -6.26
C TRP A 470 3.13 20.31 -5.30
N VAL A 471 3.28 21.63 -5.37
CA VAL A 471 4.36 22.35 -4.64
C VAL A 471 4.39 22.07 -3.13
N ASN A 472 3.22 21.83 -2.53
CA ASN A 472 3.08 21.56 -1.09
C ASN A 472 2.92 20.07 -0.74
N ASP A 473 2.99 19.19 -1.74
CA ASP A 473 2.62 17.79 -1.63
C ASP A 473 3.84 16.90 -1.87
N ASN A 474 4.01 15.87 -1.05
CA ASN A 474 5.02 14.84 -1.30
C ASN A 474 4.55 13.94 -2.44
N ILE A 475 5.34 13.85 -3.50
CA ILE A 475 5.04 13.06 -4.70
C ILE A 475 6.29 12.34 -5.18
N ILE A 476 6.09 11.36 -6.07
CA ILE A 476 7.17 10.85 -6.91
C ILE A 476 7.38 11.86 -8.03
N ILE A 477 8.60 12.36 -8.25
CA ILE A 477 8.85 13.26 -9.39
C ILE A 477 8.69 12.48 -10.70
N PRO A 478 8.03 13.02 -11.74
CA PRO A 478 8.00 12.39 -13.05
C PRO A 478 9.40 12.22 -13.64
N GLU A 479 9.62 11.14 -14.38
CA GLU A 479 10.84 10.92 -15.16
C GLU A 479 11.00 12.01 -16.25
N GLU A 480 12.21 12.14 -16.80
CA GLU A 480 12.48 13.13 -17.86
C GLU A 480 11.61 12.88 -19.11
N ASP A 481 11.44 11.62 -19.53
CA ASP A 481 10.63 11.25 -20.70
C ASP A 481 9.14 11.59 -20.49
N LEU A 482 8.64 11.30 -19.29
CA LEU A 482 7.30 11.65 -18.86
C LEU A 482 7.11 13.16 -18.77
N THR A 483 8.08 13.89 -18.23
CA THR A 483 8.03 15.36 -18.15
C THR A 483 7.94 15.98 -19.55
N LYS A 484 8.75 15.48 -20.50
CA LYS A 484 8.67 15.89 -21.91
C LYS A 484 7.31 15.56 -22.54
N ALA A 485 6.73 14.39 -22.22
CA ALA A 485 5.39 14.04 -22.66
C ALA A 485 4.32 14.96 -22.06
N LEU A 486 4.45 15.30 -20.77
CA LEU A 486 3.52 16.18 -20.05
C LEU A 486 3.46 17.59 -20.67
N GLN A 487 4.61 18.10 -21.11
CA GLN A 487 4.71 19.36 -21.85
C GLN A 487 4.02 19.34 -23.22
N ARG A 488 3.88 18.18 -23.86
CA ARG A 488 3.17 18.07 -25.15
C ARG A 488 1.66 18.21 -25.00
N PHE A 489 1.07 17.63 -23.94
CA PHE A 489 -0.37 17.83 -23.66
C PHE A 489 -0.72 19.34 -23.54
N ARG A 490 0.18 20.14 -22.95
CA ARG A 490 0.02 21.61 -22.85
C ARG A 490 -0.15 22.32 -24.21
N GLN A 491 0.49 21.83 -25.28
CA GLN A 491 0.45 22.49 -26.59
C GLN A 491 -0.85 22.19 -27.35
N GLU A 492 -1.43 21.01 -27.16
CA GLU A 492 -2.68 20.63 -27.84
C GLU A 492 -3.89 21.37 -27.25
N ASP A 493 -3.95 21.56 -25.93
CA ASP A 493 -5.02 22.32 -25.26
C ASP A 493 -5.08 23.80 -25.72
N LEU A 494 -3.92 24.47 -25.83
CA LEU A 494 -3.81 25.85 -26.32
C LEU A 494 -4.23 26.03 -27.79
N SER A 495 -4.20 24.94 -28.57
CA SER A 495 -4.62 24.95 -29.98
C SER A 495 -6.14 24.78 -30.15
N LEU A 496 -6.79 24.17 -29.16
CA LEU A 496 -8.25 23.97 -29.12
C LEU A 496 -8.98 25.20 -28.60
N GLU A 497 -8.38 26.01 -27.71
CA GLU A 497 -8.94 27.29 -27.27
C GLU A 497 -8.88 28.41 -28.34
N LYS A 498 -8.10 28.21 -29.42
CA LYS A 498 -7.96 29.17 -30.53
C LYS A 498 -8.82 28.84 -31.76
N LYS A 499 -9.71 27.84 -31.68
CA LYS A 499 -10.69 27.49 -32.70
C LYS A 499 -12.09 27.61 -32.13
#